data_AF-A0AAW6NI84-F1
#
_entry.id   AF-A0AAW6NI84-F1
#
_cell.length_a   1.000
_cell.length_b   1.000
_cell.length_c   1.000
_cell.angle_alpha   90.00
_cell.angle_beta   90.00
_cell.angle_gamma   90.00
#
_symmetry.space_group_name_H-M   'P 1'
#
loop_
_entity.id
_entity.type
_entity.pdbx_description
1 polymer ?
#
loop_
_entity_poly.entity_id
_entity_poly.type
_entity_poly.pdbx_seq_one_letter_code
_entity_poly.pdbx_strand_id
1 'polypeptide(L)'
;MTTQITIRNKQADNLLIYIEKYKAKFEERLVAYNAVGQLEWNAGSWRFGEKGVAWLKETKDRGFKWDEVSSRIKGLSQMNISSEFQDFMRAYHMHLVCIIGGLPSGSTLDKPLQVMKRWYWDMVNKTG
;
A
#
# COMPACT_ATOMS: atom_id res chain seq x y z
N MET A 1 -10.35 11.58 -23.65
CA MET A 1 -8.90 11.78 -23.52
C MET A 1 -8.68 12.62 -22.27
N THR A 2 -8.26 12.00 -21.17
CA THR A 2 -8.04 12.70 -19.90
C THR A 2 -6.62 13.23 -19.93
N THR A 3 -6.47 14.55 -19.97
CA THR A 3 -5.17 15.22 -19.95
C THR A 3 -4.52 14.96 -18.59
N GLN A 4 -3.52 14.07 -18.54
CA GLN A 4 -2.66 13.93 -17.38
C GLN A 4 -1.88 15.23 -17.22
N ILE A 5 -2.29 16.07 -16.28
CA ILE A 5 -1.49 17.22 -15.85
C ILE A 5 -0.28 16.63 -15.13
N THR A 6 0.86 16.51 -15.82
CA THR A 6 2.12 16.15 -15.17
C THR A 6 2.58 17.35 -14.36
N ILE A 7 2.16 17.44 -13.10
CA ILE A 7 2.71 18.42 -12.16
C ILE A 7 4.14 17.98 -11.83
N ARG A 8 5.11 18.32 -12.70
CA ARG A 8 6.55 18.14 -12.43
C ARG A 8 7.06 19.28 -11.56
N ASN A 9 6.71 19.24 -10.29
CA ASN A 9 7.36 20.08 -9.29
C ASN A 9 8.21 19.20 -8.36
N LYS A 10 9.11 19.84 -7.60
CA LYS A 10 10.02 19.16 -6.68
C LYS A 10 9.30 18.19 -5.73
N GLN A 11 8.05 18.46 -5.36
CA GLN A 11 7.28 17.58 -4.46
C GLN A 11 6.79 16.31 -5.16
N ALA A 12 6.34 16.42 -6.40
CA ALA A 12 6.01 15.25 -7.20
C ALA A 12 7.26 14.37 -7.43
N ASP A 13 8.42 14.98 -7.71
CA ASP A 13 9.67 14.26 -7.86
C ASP A 13 10.09 13.56 -6.55
N ASN A 14 9.97 14.25 -5.41
CA ASN A 14 10.23 13.66 -4.09
C ASN A 14 9.33 12.45 -3.80
N LEU A 15 8.04 12.53 -4.18
CA LEU A 15 7.10 11.44 -4.02
C LEU A 15 7.50 10.22 -4.89
N LEU A 16 7.88 10.44 -6.15
CA LEU A 16 8.34 9.37 -7.02
C LEU A 16 9.61 8.71 -6.49
N ILE A 17 10.58 9.50 -6.04
CA ILE A 17 11.82 8.99 -5.41
C ILE A 17 11.49 8.16 -4.16
N TYR A 18 10.53 8.63 -3.35
CA TYR A 18 10.06 7.90 -2.17
C TYR A 18 9.42 6.56 -2.54
N ILE A 19 8.55 6.53 -3.54
CA ILE A 19 7.89 5.30 -4.02
C ILE A 19 8.94 4.31 -4.54
N GLU A 20 9.84 4.75 -5.42
CA GLU A 20 10.88 3.88 -5.99
C GLU A 20 11.82 3.31 -4.92
N LYS A 21 12.20 4.11 -3.91
CA LYS A 21 12.98 3.64 -2.77
C LYS A 21 12.30 2.45 -2.08
N TYR A 22 11.01 2.56 -1.79
CA TYR A 22 10.30 1.53 -1.04
C TYR A 22 9.82 0.35 -1.89
N LYS A 23 9.67 0.56 -3.20
CA LYS A 23 9.55 -0.52 -4.18
C LYS A 23 10.83 -1.36 -4.26
N ALA A 24 12.00 -0.73 -4.28
CA ALA A 24 13.26 -1.47 -4.18
C ALA A 24 13.35 -2.27 -2.86
N LYS A 25 12.91 -1.70 -1.73
CA LYS A 25 12.83 -2.43 -0.45
C LYS A 25 11.84 -3.59 -0.46
N PHE A 26 10.74 -3.47 -1.20
CA PHE A 26 9.81 -4.56 -1.40
C PHE A 26 10.49 -5.74 -2.13
N GLU A 27 11.17 -5.46 -3.24
CA GLU A 27 11.90 -6.49 -4.01
C GLU A 27 13.03 -7.14 -3.18
N GLU A 28 13.82 -6.34 -2.45
CA GLU A 28 14.85 -6.86 -1.53
C GLU A 28 14.27 -7.86 -0.52
N ARG A 29 13.07 -7.57 0.01
CA ARG A 29 12.39 -8.45 0.95
C ARG A 29 11.82 -9.69 0.26
N LEU A 30 11.31 -9.59 -0.97
CA LEU A 30 10.89 -10.77 -1.74
C LEU A 30 12.06 -11.74 -1.93
N VAL A 31 13.25 -11.22 -2.25
CA VAL A 31 14.47 -12.02 -2.38
C VAL A 31 14.88 -12.63 -1.04
N ALA A 32 14.98 -11.82 0.01
CA ALA A 32 15.46 -12.26 1.32
C ALA A 32 14.59 -13.37 1.94
N TYR A 33 13.31 -13.43 1.57
CA TYR A 33 12.34 -14.40 2.07
C TYR A 33 11.93 -15.47 1.03
N ASN A 34 12.63 -15.54 -0.11
CA ASN A 34 12.34 -16.50 -1.20
C ASN A 34 10.88 -16.46 -1.69
N ALA A 35 10.31 -15.26 -1.79
CA ALA A 35 8.93 -14.98 -2.18
C ALA A 35 8.84 -14.28 -3.56
N VAL A 36 9.94 -14.22 -4.31
CA VAL A 36 9.97 -13.62 -5.66
C VAL A 36 8.92 -14.28 -6.55
N GLY A 37 8.11 -13.46 -7.23
CA GLY A 37 7.04 -13.92 -8.12
C GLY A 37 5.76 -14.38 -7.40
N GLN A 38 5.73 -14.44 -6.07
CA GLN A 38 4.52 -14.75 -5.31
C GLN A 38 3.65 -13.52 -5.05
N LEU A 39 4.25 -12.34 -5.13
CA LEU A 39 3.59 -11.06 -4.93
C LEU A 39 4.16 -10.01 -5.87
N GLU A 40 3.28 -9.26 -6.50
CA GLU A 40 3.67 -8.17 -7.39
C GLU A 40 3.38 -6.83 -6.72
N TRP A 41 4.26 -5.85 -6.94
CA TRP A 41 4.07 -4.49 -6.44
C TRP A 41 2.68 -3.96 -6.83
N ASN A 42 2.31 -4.11 -8.10
CA ASN A 42 1.08 -3.58 -8.69
C ASN A 42 -0.19 -4.41 -8.48
N ALA A 43 -0.13 -5.49 -7.71
CA ALA A 43 -1.31 -6.29 -7.43
C ALA A 43 -2.37 -5.47 -6.68
N GLY A 44 -3.65 -5.58 -7.08
CA GLY A 44 -4.77 -4.92 -6.40
C GLY A 44 -4.93 -5.34 -4.94
N SER A 45 -4.35 -6.49 -4.56
CA SER A 45 -4.21 -6.89 -3.17
C SER A 45 -2.89 -7.61 -2.91
N TRP A 46 -2.32 -7.42 -1.72
CA TRP A 46 -1.19 -8.19 -1.22
C TRP A 46 -1.66 -9.18 -0.17
N ARG A 47 -1.55 -10.48 -0.45
CA ARG A 47 -1.89 -11.55 0.51
C ARG A 47 -0.72 -11.86 1.42
N PHE A 48 -0.98 -12.19 2.68
CA PHE A 48 0.01 -12.51 3.71
C PHE A 48 -0.57 -13.53 4.71
N GLY A 49 0.29 -14.34 5.33
CA GLY A 49 -0.11 -15.51 6.14
C GLY A 49 0.79 -16.71 5.84
N GLU A 50 0.33 -17.93 6.16
CA GLU A 50 1.13 -19.17 6.26
C GLU A 50 2.13 -19.46 5.12
N LYS A 51 1.97 -18.88 3.92
CA LYS A 51 2.91 -19.05 2.81
C LYS A 51 3.16 -17.79 1.95
N GLY A 52 2.64 -16.62 2.30
CA GLY A 52 2.57 -15.48 1.34
C GLY A 52 3.67 -14.43 1.47
N VAL A 53 3.84 -13.88 2.68
CA VAL A 53 4.78 -12.76 2.93
C VAL A 53 5.48 -13.01 4.25
N ALA A 54 6.62 -13.71 4.18
CA ALA A 54 7.31 -14.17 5.38
C ALA A 54 7.97 -13.04 6.19
N TRP A 55 7.96 -11.80 5.69
CA TRP A 55 8.31 -10.61 6.48
C TRP A 55 7.18 -10.06 7.35
N LEU A 56 6.01 -10.71 7.39
CA LEU A 56 4.88 -10.36 8.26
C LEU A 56 4.55 -11.49 9.25
N LYS A 57 4.32 -11.12 10.51
CA LYS A 57 3.89 -12.06 11.56
C LYS A 57 2.38 -12.26 11.49
N GLU A 58 1.91 -13.32 10.80
CA GLU A 58 0.50 -13.68 10.77
C GLU A 58 0.24 -15.19 10.75
N THR A 59 -0.84 -15.62 11.41
CA THR A 59 -1.24 -17.03 11.55
C THR A 59 -2.37 -17.44 10.60
N LYS A 60 -2.92 -16.50 9.82
CA LYS A 60 -4.05 -16.72 8.91
C LYS A 60 -3.80 -16.04 7.58
N ASP A 61 -4.28 -16.65 6.50
CA ASP A 61 -4.31 -16.00 5.19
C ASP A 61 -5.23 -14.77 5.23
N ARG A 62 -4.65 -13.61 4.97
CA ARG A 62 -5.29 -12.30 4.92
C ARG A 62 -4.66 -11.47 3.81
N GLY A 63 -5.24 -10.32 3.48
CA GLY A 63 -4.63 -9.45 2.49
C GLY A 63 -4.95 -7.98 2.68
N PHE A 64 -4.01 -7.14 2.24
CA PHE A 64 -4.21 -5.72 2.09
C PHE A 64 -4.79 -5.48 0.72
N LYS A 65 -6.01 -4.97 0.64
CA LYS A 65 -6.55 -4.46 -0.62
C LYS A 65 -6.06 -3.04 -0.82
N TRP A 66 -5.51 -2.73 -1.98
CA TRP A 66 -4.98 -1.41 -2.32
C TRP A 66 -5.95 -0.62 -3.19
N ASP A 67 -6.73 -1.32 -4.00
CA ASP A 67 -7.57 -0.80 -5.07
C ASP A 67 -8.92 -0.21 -4.63
N GLU A 68 -9.38 -0.50 -3.41
CA GLU A 68 -10.69 -0.05 -2.94
C GLU A 68 -10.72 0.49 -1.50
N VAL A 69 -11.54 1.51 -1.30
CA VAL A 69 -12.17 1.82 -0.01
C VAL A 69 -13.38 0.90 0.12
N SER A 70 -13.34 -0.02 1.09
CA SER A 70 -14.44 -0.99 1.29
C SER A 70 -15.53 -0.44 2.20
N SER A 71 -16.77 -0.87 2.00
CA SER A 71 -17.91 -0.61 2.91
C SER A 71 -17.73 -1.19 4.32
N ARG A 72 -16.71 -2.02 4.55
CA ARG A 72 -16.32 -2.50 5.88
C ARG A 72 -15.78 -1.38 6.77
N ILE A 73 -15.30 -0.28 6.17
CA ILE A 73 -14.90 0.90 6.94
C ILE A 73 -16.18 1.65 7.31
N LYS A 74 -16.52 1.65 8.60
CA LYS A 74 -17.79 2.20 9.10
C LYS A 74 -17.99 3.64 8.63
N GLY A 75 -19.12 3.87 7.96
CA GLY A 75 -19.52 5.19 7.48
C GLY A 75 -18.88 5.62 6.17
N LEU A 76 -18.22 4.72 5.41
CA LEU A 76 -17.71 4.99 4.07
C LEU A 76 -18.49 4.23 3.01
N SER A 77 -18.83 4.92 1.92
CA SER A 77 -19.28 4.27 0.68
C SER A 77 -18.10 3.61 -0.03
N GLN A 78 -18.38 2.55 -0.80
CA GLN A 78 -17.36 1.89 -1.59
C GLN A 78 -16.83 2.84 -2.68
N MET A 79 -15.52 2.85 -2.89
CA MET A 79 -14.86 3.73 -3.87
C MET A 79 -13.56 3.08 -4.38
N ASN A 80 -13.28 3.22 -5.67
CA ASN A 80 -12.00 2.81 -6.25
C ASN A 80 -10.90 3.83 -5.92
N ILE A 81 -9.70 3.35 -5.66
CA ILE A 81 -8.54 4.16 -5.32
C ILE A 81 -7.66 4.33 -6.56
N SER A 82 -7.24 5.55 -6.86
CA SER A 82 -6.36 5.83 -8.00
C SER A 82 -5.01 5.14 -7.88
N SER A 83 -4.39 4.79 -9.02
CA SER A 83 -3.09 4.13 -9.07
C SER A 83 -2.00 4.90 -8.31
N GLU A 84 -2.01 6.22 -8.42
CA GLU A 84 -1.04 7.10 -7.77
C GLU A 84 -1.14 7.02 -6.24
N PHE A 85 -2.36 6.99 -5.71
CA PHE A 85 -2.57 6.84 -4.27
C PHE A 85 -2.29 5.41 -3.80
N GLN A 86 -2.56 4.40 -4.63
CA GLN A 86 -2.16 3.01 -4.37
C GLN A 86 -0.65 2.88 -4.18
N ASP A 87 0.15 3.46 -5.09
CA ASP A 87 1.61 3.41 -5.00
C ASP A 87 2.13 4.12 -3.74
N PHE A 88 1.56 5.28 -3.40
CA PHE A 88 1.88 5.96 -2.16
C PHE A 88 1.56 5.10 -0.92
N MET A 89 0.37 4.48 -0.87
CA MET A 89 -0.01 3.59 0.24
C MET A 89 0.93 2.40 0.38
N ARG A 90 1.30 1.75 -0.72
CA ARG A 90 2.26 0.62 -0.72
C ARG A 90 3.65 1.06 -0.26
N ALA A 91 4.12 2.22 -0.73
CA ALA A 91 5.41 2.79 -0.31
C ALA A 91 5.43 3.14 1.17
N TYR A 92 4.36 3.77 1.69
CA TYR A 92 4.22 4.03 3.12
C TYR A 92 4.14 2.74 3.93
N HIS A 93 3.42 1.74 3.45
CA HIS A 93 3.36 0.44 4.11
C HIS A 93 4.75 -0.23 4.21
N MET A 94 5.53 -0.21 3.12
CA MET A 94 6.89 -0.73 3.12
C MET A 94 7.85 0.10 3.96
N HIS A 95 7.64 1.42 4.07
CA HIS A 95 8.35 2.25 5.03
C HIS A 95 8.15 1.72 6.44
N LEU A 96 6.90 1.53 6.88
CA LEU A 96 6.62 1.00 8.21
C LEU A 96 7.31 -0.35 8.44
N VAL A 97 7.28 -1.26 7.45
CA VAL A 97 8.00 -2.54 7.51
C VAL A 97 9.51 -2.36 7.69
N CYS A 98 10.11 -1.32 7.11
CA CYS A 98 11.55 -1.09 7.20
C CYS A 98 12.00 -0.46 8.52
N ILE A 99 11.13 0.31 9.21
CA ILE A 99 11.51 1.03 10.43
C ILE A 99 11.06 0.33 11.72
N ILE A 100 10.06 -0.54 11.64
CA ILE A 100 9.61 -1.32 12.80
C ILE A 100 10.70 -2.34 13.15
N GLY A 101 11.12 -2.35 14.43
CA GLY A 101 12.02 -3.37 14.94
C GLY A 101 11.32 -4.74 14.99
N GLY A 102 11.83 -5.70 14.24
CA GLY A 102 11.29 -7.06 14.15
C GLY A 102 10.23 -7.24 13.04
N LEU A 103 9.50 -8.35 13.09
CA LEU A 103 8.46 -8.68 12.11
C LEU A 103 7.13 -8.03 12.49
N PRO A 104 6.63 -7.02 11.75
CA PRO A 104 5.33 -6.43 12.02
C PRO A 104 4.20 -7.44 11.75
N SER A 105 3.12 -7.38 12.54
CA SER A 105 1.89 -8.10 12.22
C SER A 105 1.10 -7.39 11.12
N GLY A 106 0.30 -8.15 10.37
CA GLY A 106 -0.60 -7.58 9.37
C GLY A 106 -1.59 -6.60 10.00
N SER A 107 -2.09 -6.91 11.20
CA SER A 107 -2.93 -6.00 12.00
C SER A 107 -2.26 -4.66 12.36
N THR A 108 -0.94 -4.65 12.58
CA THR A 108 -0.19 -3.40 12.86
C THR A 108 -0.18 -2.49 11.64
N LEU A 109 -0.13 -3.08 10.44
CA LEU A 109 -0.07 -2.35 9.17
C LEU A 109 -1.44 -2.06 8.56
N ASP A 110 -2.48 -2.81 8.92
CA ASP A 110 -3.85 -2.56 8.47
C ASP A 110 -4.40 -1.24 9.01
N LYS A 111 -4.14 -0.91 10.28
CA LYS A 111 -4.60 0.36 10.90
C LYS A 111 -4.20 1.61 10.10
N PRO A 112 -2.90 1.85 9.80
CA PRO A 112 -2.52 2.99 8.99
C PRO A 112 -3.10 2.95 7.58
N LEU A 113 -3.25 1.76 6.98
CA LEU A 113 -3.93 1.61 5.69
C LEU A 113 -5.38 2.09 5.74
N GLN A 114 -6.15 1.72 6.78
CA GLN A 114 -7.53 2.19 6.95
C GLN A 114 -7.60 3.72 7.08
N VAL A 115 -6.63 4.34 7.77
CA VAL A 115 -6.55 5.81 7.88
C VAL A 115 -6.28 6.45 6.51
N MET A 116 -5.31 5.94 5.74
CA MET A 116 -5.03 6.46 4.40
C MET A 116 -6.24 6.34 3.47
N LYS A 117 -6.97 5.22 3.52
CA LYS A 117 -8.20 5.03 2.75
C LYS A 117 -9.30 6.00 3.15
N ARG A 118 -9.45 6.26 4.46
CA ARG A 118 -10.39 7.27 4.97
C ARG A 118 -10.04 8.66 4.44
N TRP A 119 -8.77 9.05 4.50
CA TRP A 119 -8.33 10.34 3.97
C TRP A 119 -8.55 10.47 2.47
N TYR A 120 -8.24 9.43 1.69
CA TYR A 120 -8.53 9.41 0.26
C TYR A 120 -10.02 9.63 -0.02
N TRP A 121 -10.87 8.86 0.66
CA TRP A 121 -12.33 9.00 0.53
C TRP A 121 -12.80 10.42 0.89
N ASP A 122 -12.32 10.97 2.01
CA ASP A 122 -12.69 12.32 2.45
C ASP A 122 -12.18 13.40 1.47
N MET A 123 -11.00 13.22 0.87
CA MET A 123 -10.46 14.14 -0.13
C MET A 123 -11.32 14.12 -1.39
N VAL A 124 -11.53 12.94 -2.01
CA VAL A 124 -12.32 12.80 -3.24
C VAL A 124 -13.74 13.33 -3.06
N ASN A 125 -14.43 13.00 -1.97
CA ASN A 125 -15.79 13.51 -1.76
C ASN A 125 -15.87 15.02 -1.49
N LYS A 126 -14.79 15.65 -1.03
CA LYS A 126 -14.74 17.10 -0.83
C LYS A 126 -14.34 17.87 -2.08
N THR A 127 -13.52 17.27 -2.95
CA THR A 127 -12.97 17.93 -4.13
C THR A 127 -13.70 17.60 -5.42
N GLY A 128 -14.52 16.54 -5.43
CA GLY A 128 -14.98 15.91 -6.67
C GLY A 128 -13.87 15.12 -7.35
#